data_AF-A0A820CPW7-F1
#
_entry.id   AF-A0A820CPW7-F1
#
_cell.length_a   1.000
_cell.length_b   1.000
_cell.length_c   1.000
_cell.angle_alpha   90.00
_cell.angle_beta   90.00
_cell.angle_gamma   90.00
#
_symmetry.space_group_name_H-M   'P 1'
#
loop_
_entity.id
_entity.type
_entity.pdbx_description
1 polymer ?
#
loop_
_entity_poly.entity_id
_entity_poly.type
_entity_poly.pdbx_seq_one_letter_code
_entity_poly.pdbx_strand_id
1 'polypeptide(L)'
;VCPHIIISNILNYRFLCSDDDDDNQLLEDAINVIKGLLNYDSILRFQLDDLKKDSISLNIIDWNNLANVPPPFISIPDNDSDTFYFVARNKAIGFNEESIDNMSL
;
A
#
# COMPACT_ATOMS: atom_id res chain seq x y z
N VAL A 1 -4.04 -5.11 20.41
CA VAL A 1 -4.00 -6.44 19.75
C VAL A 1 -2.86 -7.23 20.37
N CYS A 2 -3.06 -8.50 20.72
CA CYS A 2 -1.99 -9.33 21.30
C CYS A 2 -0.99 -9.73 20.19
N PRO A 3 0.32 -9.42 20.31
CA PRO A 3 1.31 -9.72 19.26
C PRO A 3 1.33 -11.19 18.82
N HIS A 4 1.07 -12.12 19.75
CA HIS A 4 1.02 -13.54 19.48
C HIS A 4 -0.02 -13.91 18.39
N ILE A 5 -1.17 -13.23 18.37
CA ILE A 5 -2.24 -13.49 17.39
C ILE A 5 -1.78 -13.07 16.00
N ILE A 6 -1.09 -11.93 15.88
CA ILE A 6 -0.58 -11.42 14.60
C ILE A 6 0.46 -12.39 14.03
N ILE A 7 1.41 -12.81 14.87
CA ILE A 7 2.45 -13.77 14.47
C ILE A 7 1.81 -15.09 14.02
N SER A 8 0.82 -15.59 14.78
CA SER A 8 0.09 -16.79 14.40
C SER A 8 -0.62 -16.64 13.05
N ASN A 9 -1.23 -15.49 12.76
CA ASN A 9 -1.88 -15.25 11.47
C ASN A 9 -0.88 -15.25 10.30
N ILE A 10 0.30 -14.64 10.49
CA ILE A 10 1.38 -14.61 9.49
C ILE A 10 1.88 -16.04 9.23
N LEU A 11 2.20 -16.79 10.28
CA LEU A 11 2.78 -18.13 10.16
C LEU A 11 1.79 -19.15 9.60
N ASN A 12 0.49 -19.00 9.90
CA ASN A 12 -0.56 -19.90 9.41
C ASN A 12 -1.22 -19.41 8.12
N TYR A 13 -0.69 -18.36 7.51
CA TYR A 13 -1.18 -17.83 6.24
C TYR A 13 -2.69 -17.62 6.20
N ARG A 14 -3.25 -17.09 7.29
CA ARG A 14 -4.67 -16.77 7.37
C ARG A 14 -4.95 -15.54 6.51
N PHE A 15 -5.06 -15.77 5.21
CA PHE A 15 -5.49 -14.77 4.24
C PHE A 15 -6.97 -14.50 4.45
N LEU A 16 -7.31 -13.23 4.66
CA LEU A 16 -8.65 -12.79 5.06
C LEU A 16 -9.54 -12.37 3.88
N CYS A 17 -9.16 -12.63 2.61
CA CYS A 17 -10.16 -12.57 1.55
C CYS A 17 -11.08 -13.78 1.68
N SER A 18 -12.08 -13.66 2.53
CA SER A 18 -13.27 -14.49 2.48
C SER A 18 -14.09 -14.09 1.25
N ASP A 19 -14.62 -15.09 0.55
CA ASP A 19 -15.57 -14.90 -0.56
C ASP A 19 -16.88 -14.19 -0.11
N ASP A 20 -17.07 -14.04 1.20
CA ASP A 20 -18.27 -13.51 1.86
C ASP A 20 -18.23 -11.98 2.12
N ASP A 21 -17.13 -11.28 1.83
CA ASP A 21 -17.08 -9.82 1.93
C ASP A 21 -17.52 -9.20 0.59
N ASP A 22 -18.80 -8.81 0.49
CA ASP A 22 -19.41 -8.21 -0.71
C ASP A 22 -18.68 -6.92 -1.21
N ASP A 23 -17.93 -6.25 -0.33
CA ASP A 23 -17.12 -5.06 -0.66
C ASP A 23 -15.72 -5.39 -1.21
N ASN A 24 -15.30 -6.66 -1.16
CA ASN A 24 -13.98 -7.13 -1.60
C ASN A 24 -14.07 -7.87 -2.94
N GLN A 25 -14.62 -7.23 -3.97
CA GLN A 25 -14.41 -7.68 -5.37
C GLN A 25 -12.96 -7.41 -5.81
N LEU A 26 -12.01 -8.04 -5.13
CA LEU A 26 -10.67 -8.19 -5.68
C LEU A 26 -10.80 -9.14 -6.86
N LEU A 27 -10.39 -8.66 -8.03
CA LEU A 27 -10.27 -9.48 -9.22
C LEU A 27 -9.40 -10.70 -8.87
N GLU A 28 -9.81 -11.90 -9.30
CA GLU A 28 -9.11 -13.17 -9.06
C GLU A 28 -7.59 -13.05 -9.32
N ASP A 29 -7.21 -12.29 -10.35
CA ASP A 29 -5.82 -12.02 -10.70
C ASP A 29 -5.06 -11.21 -9.63
N ALA A 30 -5.71 -10.28 -8.93
CA ALA A 30 -5.10 -9.54 -7.81
C ALA A 30 -4.88 -10.46 -6.61
N ILE A 31 -5.83 -11.35 -6.32
CA ILE A 31 -5.69 -12.36 -5.26
C ILE A 31 -4.52 -13.30 -5.57
N ASN A 32 -4.38 -13.73 -6.82
CA ASN A 32 -3.28 -14.61 -7.24
C ASN A 32 -1.91 -13.93 -7.10
N VAL A 33 -1.78 -12.67 -7.51
CA VAL A 33 -0.56 -11.89 -7.29
C VAL A 33 -0.24 -11.75 -5.79
N ILE A 34 -1.22 -11.44 -4.95
CA ILE A 34 -1.03 -11.34 -3.50
C ILE A 34 -0.59 -12.68 -2.91
N LYS A 35 -1.21 -13.79 -3.32
CA LYS A 35 -0.83 -15.13 -2.87
C LYS A 35 0.60 -15.49 -3.28
N GLY A 36 1.03 -15.12 -4.49
CA GLY A 36 2.39 -15.32 -4.96
C GLY A 36 3.43 -14.49 -4.19
N LEU A 37 3.12 -13.23 -3.90
CA LEU A 37 3.98 -12.32 -3.13
C LEU A 37 4.13 -12.71 -1.67
N LEU A 38 3.06 -13.22 -1.06
CA LEU A 38 3.05 -13.58 0.36
C LEU A 38 3.47 -15.05 0.59
N ASN A 39 3.83 -15.81 -0.46
CA ASN A 39 4.20 -17.22 -0.35
C ASN A 39 5.26 -17.46 0.75
N TYR A 40 4.98 -18.44 1.61
CA TYR A 40 5.83 -18.81 2.74
C TYR A 40 7.18 -19.34 2.25
N ASP A 41 7.17 -20.16 1.20
CA ASP A 41 8.41 -20.64 0.58
C ASP A 41 9.03 -19.51 -0.23
N SER A 42 10.20 -19.05 0.20
CA SER A 42 10.95 -17.99 -0.47
C SER A 42 11.35 -18.33 -1.91
N ILE A 43 11.50 -19.62 -2.24
CA ILE A 43 11.85 -20.06 -3.60
C ILE A 43 10.66 -19.92 -4.54
N LEU A 44 9.45 -20.14 -4.01
CA LEU A 44 8.18 -20.03 -4.76
C LEU A 44 7.55 -18.65 -4.66
N ARG A 45 8.13 -17.74 -3.88
CA ARG A 45 7.67 -16.37 -3.73
C ARG A 45 7.98 -15.57 -4.97
N PHE A 46 6.94 -14.91 -5.51
CA PHE A 46 7.05 -14.11 -6.72
C PHE A 46 8.17 -13.07 -6.62
N GLN A 47 8.98 -13.06 -7.67
CA GLN A 47 9.98 -12.04 -7.95
C GLN A 47 9.45 -11.06 -9.00
N LEU A 48 10.23 -10.03 -9.30
CA LEU A 48 9.87 -9.03 -10.30
C LEU A 48 9.51 -9.63 -11.67
N ASP A 49 10.23 -10.67 -12.10
CA ASP A 49 9.99 -11.30 -13.39
C ASP A 49 8.67 -12.09 -13.42
N ASP A 50 8.22 -12.62 -12.28
CA ASP A 50 6.94 -13.31 -12.17
C ASP A 50 5.79 -12.30 -12.22
N LEU A 51 5.93 -11.16 -11.54
CA LEU A 51 4.96 -10.05 -11.59
C LEU A 51 4.80 -9.46 -13.00
N LYS A 52 5.87 -9.44 -13.79
CA LYS A 52 5.83 -8.98 -15.19
C LYS A 52 5.23 -10.01 -16.15
N LYS A 53 5.12 -11.28 -15.75
CA LYS A 53 4.60 -12.39 -16.56
C LYS A 53 3.15 -12.70 -16.26
N ASP A 54 2.74 -12.64 -14.98
CA ASP A 54 1.37 -12.90 -14.49
C ASP A 54 0.38 -11.77 -14.81
N SER A 55 0.59 -11.12 -15.95
CA SER A 55 0.07 -9.80 -16.30
C SER A 55 -1.44 -9.71 -16.51
N ILE A 56 -2.28 -10.69 -16.16
CA ILE A 56 -3.72 -10.51 -16.37
C ILE A 56 -4.28 -9.31 -15.56
N SER A 57 -3.82 -9.09 -14.32
CA SER A 57 -4.16 -7.88 -13.53
C SER A 57 -3.22 -6.68 -13.72
N LEU A 58 -1.98 -6.89 -14.20
CA LEU A 58 -0.97 -5.82 -14.37
C LEU A 58 -0.75 -5.41 -15.84
N ASN A 59 -1.54 -5.94 -16.79
CA ASN A 59 -1.53 -5.58 -18.22
C ASN A 59 -1.82 -4.08 -18.47
N ILE A 60 -2.29 -3.35 -17.46
CA ILE A 60 -2.50 -1.91 -17.49
C ILE A 60 -1.17 -1.15 -17.30
N ILE A 61 -0.15 -1.82 -16.75
CA ILE A 61 1.13 -1.21 -16.40
C ILE A 61 2.17 -1.49 -17.49
N ASP A 62 2.50 -0.45 -18.26
CA ASP A 62 3.72 -0.43 -19.06
C ASP A 62 4.92 -0.18 -18.15
N TRP A 63 5.61 -1.27 -17.77
CA TRP A 63 6.80 -1.23 -16.93
C TRP A 63 7.93 -0.35 -17.46
N ASN A 64 8.01 -0.13 -18.77
CA ASN A 64 9.04 0.72 -19.39
C ASN A 64 8.63 2.20 -19.43
N ASN A 65 7.34 2.51 -19.24
CA ASN A 65 6.77 3.85 -19.33
C ASN A 65 6.12 4.32 -18.02
N LEU A 66 6.29 3.58 -16.92
CA LEU A 66 5.65 3.86 -15.63
C LEU A 66 5.89 5.31 -15.13
N ALA A 67 7.08 5.86 -15.37
CA ALA A 67 7.42 7.22 -14.97
C ALA A 67 6.60 8.31 -15.69
N ASN A 68 6.02 7.99 -16.86
CA ASN A 68 5.19 8.90 -17.64
C ASN A 68 3.69 8.65 -17.44
N VAL A 69 3.32 7.62 -16.68
CA VAL A 69 1.92 7.37 -16.33
C VAL A 69 1.47 8.42 -15.31
N PRO A 70 0.38 9.16 -15.56
CA PRO A 70 -0.12 10.12 -14.59
C PRO A 70 -0.53 9.39 -13.30
N PRO A 71 -0.15 9.91 -12.12
CA PRO A 71 -0.53 9.27 -10.87
C PRO A 71 -2.06 9.32 -10.68
N PRO A 72 -2.67 8.28 -10.11
CA PRO A 72 -4.12 8.24 -9.87
C PRO A 72 -4.56 9.26 -8.82
N PHE A 73 -3.61 9.74 -8.00
CA PHE A 73 -3.81 10.74 -6.99
C PHE A 73 -2.73 11.82 -7.11
N ILE A 74 -3.17 13.07 -7.25
CA ILE A 74 -2.31 14.25 -7.24
C ILE A 74 -2.61 15.00 -5.96
N SER A 75 -1.61 15.18 -5.10
CA SER A 75 -1.74 15.99 -3.88
C SER A 75 -2.01 17.45 -4.24
N ILE A 76 -2.93 18.09 -3.53
CA ILE A 76 -3.30 19.49 -3.72
C ILE A 76 -3.01 20.23 -2.40
N PRO A 77 -1.73 20.54 -2.10
CA PRO A 77 -1.41 21.35 -0.94
C PRO A 77 -1.87 22.80 -1.15
N ASP A 78 -2.34 23.45 -0.08
CA ASP A 78 -2.77 24.84 -0.11
C ASP A 78 -1.60 25.82 -0.28
N ASN A 79 -0.41 25.47 0.25
CA ASN A 79 0.83 26.23 0.12
C ASN A 79 2.07 25.36 0.36
N ASP A 80 3.27 25.92 0.14
CA ASP A 80 4.55 25.21 0.26
C ASP A 80 4.86 24.67 1.68
N SER A 81 4.15 25.15 2.70
CA SER A 81 4.26 24.72 4.11
C SER A 81 3.09 23.83 4.55
N ASP A 82 2.19 23.44 3.65
CA ASP A 82 1.06 22.58 3.96
C ASP A 82 1.52 21.17 4.37
N THR A 83 1.17 20.76 5.60
CA THR A 83 1.50 19.45 6.18
C THR A 83 0.27 18.54 6.37
N PHE A 84 -0.84 18.80 5.68
CA PHE A 84 -2.10 18.05 5.80
C PHE A 84 -1.92 16.53 5.66
N TYR A 85 -1.12 16.08 4.69
CA TYR A 85 -0.85 14.65 4.49
C TYR A 85 0.06 14.02 5.57
N PHE A 86 0.60 14.83 6.49
CA PHE A 86 1.48 14.41 7.58
C PHE A 86 0.86 14.56 8.98
N VAL A 87 -0.41 14.93 9.09
CA VAL A 87 -1.10 15.18 10.39
C VAL A 87 -0.94 14.03 11.39
N ALA A 88 -1.03 12.77 10.95
CA ALA A 88 -0.87 11.61 11.83
C ALA A 88 0.54 11.52 12.44
N ARG A 89 1.58 11.82 11.64
CA ARG A 89 2.97 11.92 12.12
C ARG A 89 3.11 13.10 13.07
N ASN A 90 2.61 14.28 12.68
CA ASN A 90 2.71 15.51 13.44
C ASN A 90 2.14 15.32 14.85
N LYS A 91 0.95 14.71 14.94
CA LYS A 91 0.30 14.35 16.21
C LYS A 91 1.13 13.37 17.04
N ALA A 92 1.73 12.37 16.41
CA ALA A 92 2.53 11.36 17.11
C ALA A 92 3.83 11.92 17.72
N ILE A 93 4.41 12.95 17.11
CA ILE A 93 5.65 13.59 17.57
C ILE A 93 5.40 14.86 18.39
N GLY A 94 4.14 15.20 18.68
CA GLY A 94 3.76 16.40 19.44
C GLY A 94 3.99 17.72 18.69
N PHE A 95 4.03 17.67 17.36
CA PHE A 95 4.18 18.85 16.52
C PHE A 95 2.82 19.50 16.31
N ASN A 96 2.67 20.73 16.79
CA ASN A 96 1.48 21.56 16.59
C ASN A 96 1.78 22.63 15.53
N GLU A 97 1.02 22.63 14.44
CA GLU A 97 1.20 23.55 13.29
C GLU A 97 1.02 25.03 13.68
N GLU A 98 0.26 25.33 14.75
CA GLU A 98 0.12 26.68 15.34
C GLU A 98 1.46 27.33 15.78
N SER A 99 2.53 26.54 15.89
CA SER A 99 3.87 27.02 16.27
C SER A 99 4.57 27.78 15.14
N ILE A 100 4.16 27.58 13.88
CA ILE A 100 4.89 28.05 12.69
C ILE A 100 4.35 29.40 12.21
N ASP A 101 3.04 29.64 12.29
CA ASP A 101 2.42 30.92 11.90
C ASP A 101 2.94 32.11 12.73
N ASN A 102 3.47 31.85 13.93
CA ASN A 102 4.07 32.86 14.80
C ASN A 102 5.56 33.16 14.47
N MET A 103 6.12 32.57 13.42
CA MET A 103 7.53 32.70 13.05
C MET A 103 7.78 33.39 11.70
N SER A 104 6.71 33.90 11.06
CA SER A 104 6.82 34.79 9.90
C SER A 104 7.07 36.23 10.37
N LEU A 105 8.35 36.64 10.37
CA LEU A 105 8.78 38.05 10.48
C LEU A 105 8.53 38.82 9.18
#